data_AF-A0A2M7DA26-F1
#
_entry.id   AF-A0A2M7DA26-F1
#
_cell.length_a   1.000
_cell.length_b   1.000
_cell.length_c   1.000
_cell.angle_alpha   90.00
_cell.angle_beta   90.00
_cell.angle_gamma   90.00
#
_symmetry.space_group_name_H-M   'P 1'
#
loop_
_entity.id
_entity.type
_entity.pdbx_description
1 polymer ?
#
loop_
_entity_poly.entity_id
_entity_poly.type
_entity_poly.pdbx_seq_one_letter_code
_entity_poly.pdbx_strand_id
1 'polypeptide(L)'
;MQFPIFKTKTQGPERNFDLNNPKEREKYFNLKAGKEIKKLRDYFRKGNTFVAYLLGKKNSGKGTYSKMFSEIIDPERINHFSIGDMIREIDKELKDKKKRKELIEFLEKDYRGWFSIKELISVLEKRSTKTLLPTELILALVKREIGKRKKKTIFIDGFPRDLDQINFALFFRDLIGYRDDPDFFVLINVPEKIIDERIKYRVICPICQTSRNLKLLPTSKIGYEAKRKEFYLLCDNPKCEESRLSSSPFATARECKEIKMVRKEGDTFGIKPIKERLKKDEKLINQALSLYGIPKVLLRNSIPKKLASNFVDDYEITPEYYYEWNKKENKAIIKERPWVVLDDAGEASYSLLPPPVVVSLIKQITDILNL
;
A
#
# COMPACT_ATOMS: atom_id res chain seq x y z
N MET A 1 -16.88 -8.71 -9.62
CA MET A 1 -16.99 -7.23 -9.66
C MET A 1 -16.14 -6.69 -10.80
N GLN A 2 -16.68 -5.83 -11.67
CA GLN A 2 -15.86 -5.12 -12.65
C GLN A 2 -15.81 -3.64 -12.29
N PHE A 3 -14.69 -3.23 -11.69
CA PHE A 3 -14.40 -1.81 -11.53
C PHE A 3 -14.17 -1.19 -12.91
N PRO A 4 -14.51 0.10 -13.10
CA PRO A 4 -14.31 0.77 -14.37
C PRO A 4 -12.84 0.73 -14.78
N ILE A 5 -12.62 0.61 -16.08
CA ILE A 5 -11.28 0.72 -16.66
C ILE A 5 -10.99 2.20 -16.86
N PHE A 6 -9.95 2.68 -16.20
CA PHE A 6 -9.56 4.08 -16.28
C PHE A 6 -8.57 4.28 -17.43
N LYS A 7 -8.82 5.27 -18.29
CA LYS A 7 -7.92 5.61 -19.40
C LYS A 7 -6.83 6.56 -18.92
N THR A 8 -5.58 6.12 -18.96
CA THR A 8 -4.39 6.94 -18.69
C THR A 8 -3.68 7.34 -19.98
N LYS A 9 -3.92 6.65 -21.09
CA LYS A 9 -3.36 7.00 -22.40
C LYS A 9 -3.85 8.37 -22.85
N THR A 10 -2.90 9.24 -23.19
CA THR A 10 -3.12 10.64 -23.59
C THR A 10 -2.57 10.86 -24.99
N GLN A 11 -3.20 11.74 -25.78
CA GLN A 11 -2.60 12.19 -27.04
C GLN A 11 -1.40 13.10 -26.70
N GLY A 12 -0.20 12.74 -27.15
CA GLY A 12 1.04 13.44 -26.85
C GLY A 12 2.23 12.78 -27.53
N PRO A 13 3.43 13.37 -27.49
CA PRO A 13 4.62 12.77 -28.08
C PRO A 13 4.87 11.39 -27.47
N GLU A 14 5.19 10.41 -28.30
CA GLU A 14 5.59 9.07 -27.84
C GLU A 14 6.88 9.19 -27.02
N ARG A 15 6.70 9.30 -25.70
CA ARG A 15 7.78 9.28 -24.73
C ARG A 15 7.53 8.14 -23.75
N ASN A 16 8.48 7.23 -23.67
CA ASN A 16 8.51 6.21 -22.63
C ASN A 16 9.07 6.80 -21.34
N PHE A 17 8.46 6.44 -20.20
CA PHE A 17 8.90 6.85 -18.87
C PHE A 17 9.35 5.62 -18.08
N ASP A 18 10.51 5.68 -17.44
CA ASP A 18 10.88 4.75 -16.38
C ASP A 18 10.10 5.12 -15.10
N LEU A 19 9.00 4.41 -14.89
CA LEU A 19 8.11 4.62 -13.74
C LEU A 19 8.73 4.21 -12.39
N ASN A 20 9.88 3.53 -12.38
CA ASN A 20 10.63 3.23 -11.17
C ASN A 20 11.57 4.38 -10.77
N ASN A 21 11.92 5.27 -11.71
CA ASN A 21 12.74 6.45 -11.44
C ASN A 21 11.87 7.61 -10.92
N PRO A 22 12.13 8.14 -9.72
CA PRO A 22 11.32 9.23 -9.14
C PRO A 22 11.21 10.49 -10.02
N LYS A 23 12.29 10.89 -10.71
CA LYS A 23 12.30 12.09 -11.56
C LYS A 23 11.49 11.90 -12.83
N GLU A 24 11.57 10.72 -13.44
CA GLU A 24 10.76 10.39 -14.62
C GLU A 24 9.28 10.21 -14.24
N ARG A 25 9.02 9.58 -13.09
CA ARG A 25 7.69 9.42 -12.53
C ARG A 25 7.02 10.78 -12.26
N GLU A 26 7.74 11.77 -11.75
CA GLU A 26 7.20 13.13 -11.58
C GLU A 26 6.77 13.74 -12.93
N LYS A 27 7.60 13.62 -13.98
CA LYS A 27 7.26 14.08 -15.33
C LYS A 27 6.03 13.36 -15.88
N TYR A 28 5.95 12.05 -15.68
CA TYR A 28 4.79 11.24 -16.03
C TYR A 28 3.52 11.75 -15.36
N PHE A 29 3.53 11.99 -14.05
CA PHE A 29 2.37 12.50 -13.32
C PHE A 29 1.95 13.89 -13.78
N ASN A 30 2.91 14.78 -14.05
CA ASN A 30 2.61 16.10 -14.60
C ASN A 30 1.97 16.02 -15.98
N LEU A 31 2.42 15.10 -16.85
CA LEU A 31 1.81 14.86 -18.16
C LEU A 31 0.37 14.34 -18.04
N LYS A 32 0.13 13.34 -17.17
CA LYS A 32 -1.14 12.61 -17.10
C LYS A 32 -2.21 13.28 -16.23
N ALA A 33 -1.80 13.97 -15.17
CA ALA A 33 -2.68 14.51 -14.13
C ALA A 33 -2.22 15.87 -13.57
N GLY A 34 -1.37 16.63 -14.29
CA GLY A 34 -0.78 17.86 -13.77
C GLY A 34 -1.81 18.94 -13.36
N LYS A 35 -2.94 19.03 -14.08
CA LYS A 35 -4.03 19.97 -13.75
C LYS A 35 -4.68 19.62 -12.42
N GLU A 36 -5.00 18.35 -12.23
CA GLU A 36 -5.61 17.79 -11.03
C GLU A 36 -4.66 17.85 -9.83
N ILE A 37 -3.37 17.56 -10.03
CA ILE A 37 -2.32 17.71 -9.02
C ILE A 37 -2.26 19.16 -8.53
N LYS A 38 -2.32 20.14 -9.44
CA LYS A 38 -2.32 21.56 -9.07
C LYS A 38 -3.56 21.92 -8.22
N LYS A 39 -4.75 21.48 -8.65
CA LYS A 39 -6.01 21.69 -7.92
C LYS A 39 -5.95 21.12 -6.50
N LEU A 40 -5.46 19.89 -6.34
CA LEU A 40 -5.30 19.25 -5.03
C LEU A 40 -4.28 19.97 -4.15
N ARG A 41 -3.14 20.40 -4.71
CA ARG A 41 -2.16 21.21 -3.97
C ARG A 41 -2.78 22.52 -3.47
N ASP A 42 -3.55 23.21 -4.30
CA ASP A 42 -4.23 24.45 -3.92
C ASP A 42 -5.34 24.20 -2.88
N TYR A 43 -6.08 23.10 -2.98
CA TYR A 43 -7.03 22.65 -1.96
C TYR A 43 -6.36 22.47 -0.59
N PHE A 44 -5.23 21.77 -0.53
CA PHE A 44 -4.51 21.58 0.73
C PHE A 44 -3.85 22.86 1.25
N ARG A 45 -3.35 23.75 0.38
CA ARG A 45 -2.79 25.05 0.77
C ARG A 45 -3.82 25.93 1.49
N LYS A 46 -5.08 25.89 1.07
CA LYS A 46 -6.21 26.57 1.73
C LYS A 46 -6.54 25.99 3.12
N GLY A 47 -5.90 24.89 3.52
CA GLY A 47 -6.09 24.26 4.82
C GLY A 47 -7.19 23.20 4.84
N ASN A 48 -7.80 22.90 3.69
CA ASN A 48 -8.82 21.86 3.60
C ASN A 48 -8.20 20.47 3.74
N THR A 49 -8.96 19.52 4.27
CA THR A 49 -8.56 18.12 4.44
C THR A 49 -9.62 17.17 3.93
N PHE A 50 -9.31 15.87 3.86
CA PHE A 50 -10.30 14.81 3.64
C PHE A 50 -9.88 13.53 4.38
N VAL A 51 -10.81 12.58 4.49
CA VAL A 51 -10.56 11.23 5.00
C VAL A 51 -10.87 10.19 3.94
N ALA A 52 -9.88 9.35 3.60
CA ALA A 52 -10.02 8.30 2.60
C ALA A 52 -9.84 6.92 3.23
N TYR A 53 -10.86 6.06 3.14
CA TYR A 53 -10.82 4.70 3.68
C TYR A 53 -10.34 3.72 2.61
N LEU A 54 -9.15 3.15 2.78
CA LEU A 54 -8.54 2.23 1.81
C LEU A 54 -9.03 0.79 2.05
N LEU A 55 -9.82 0.26 1.11
CA LEU A 55 -10.27 -1.13 1.11
C LEU A 55 -9.73 -1.87 -0.10
N GLY A 56 -9.24 -3.08 0.12
CA GLY A 56 -8.60 -3.88 -0.90
C GLY A 56 -8.08 -5.18 -0.31
N LYS A 57 -8.02 -6.24 -1.12
CA LYS A 57 -7.42 -7.53 -0.75
C LYS A 57 -6.04 -7.35 -0.12
N LYS A 58 -5.63 -8.19 0.84
CA LYS A 58 -4.24 -8.16 1.38
C LYS A 58 -3.21 -8.20 0.24
N ASN A 59 -2.18 -7.35 0.29
CA ASN A 59 -1.16 -7.17 -0.76
C ASN A 59 -1.65 -6.54 -2.09
N SER A 60 -2.83 -5.90 -2.10
CA SER A 60 -3.32 -5.12 -3.25
C SER A 60 -2.51 -3.86 -3.58
N GLY A 61 -1.69 -3.35 -2.65
CA GLY A 61 -0.90 -2.13 -2.87
C GLY A 61 -1.46 -0.85 -2.24
N LYS A 62 -2.45 -0.95 -1.34
CA LYS A 62 -3.03 0.18 -0.56
C LYS A 62 -1.99 1.20 -0.11
N GLY A 63 -1.03 0.75 0.71
CA GLY A 63 0.05 1.61 1.21
C GLY A 63 1.00 2.13 0.13
N THR A 64 1.12 1.46 -1.02
CA THR A 64 1.93 1.95 -2.15
C THR A 64 1.24 3.13 -2.81
N TYR A 65 -0.06 3.01 -3.10
CA TYR A 65 -0.82 4.05 -3.79
C TYR A 65 -0.98 5.31 -2.93
N SER A 66 -1.27 5.16 -1.65
CA SER A 66 -1.41 6.30 -0.72
C SER A 66 -0.10 7.04 -0.48
N LYS A 67 1.02 6.32 -0.33
CA LYS A 67 2.35 6.93 -0.19
C LYS A 67 2.77 7.65 -1.46
N MET A 68 2.51 7.05 -2.62
CA MET A 68 2.82 7.68 -3.91
C MET A 68 1.96 8.92 -4.14
N PHE A 69 0.66 8.87 -3.83
CA PHE A 69 -0.21 10.06 -3.84
C PHE A 69 0.34 11.16 -2.91
N SER A 70 0.72 10.81 -1.69
CA SER A 70 1.31 11.75 -0.73
C SER A 70 2.61 12.38 -1.25
N GLU A 71 3.52 11.58 -1.82
CA GLU A 71 4.78 12.03 -2.41
C GLU A 71 4.58 13.05 -3.54
N ILE A 72 3.59 12.83 -4.40
CA ILE A 72 3.35 13.68 -5.58
C ILE A 72 2.64 14.97 -5.19
N ILE A 73 1.68 14.90 -4.27
CA ILE A 73 0.82 16.04 -3.97
C ILE A 73 1.43 16.93 -2.89
N ASP A 74 1.51 16.44 -1.65
CA ASP A 74 2.01 17.16 -0.48
C ASP A 74 2.29 16.17 0.68
N PRO A 75 3.55 15.77 0.90
CA PRO A 75 3.89 14.79 1.93
C PRO A 75 3.77 15.33 3.37
N GLU A 76 3.73 16.64 3.56
CA GLU A 76 3.61 17.25 4.88
C GLU A 76 2.15 17.27 5.36
N ARG A 77 1.22 17.46 4.43
CA ARG A 77 -0.23 17.57 4.71
C ARG A 77 -0.99 16.25 4.63
N ILE A 78 -0.42 15.23 3.99
CA ILE A 78 -1.07 13.92 3.81
C ILE A 78 -0.41 12.89 4.72
N ASN A 79 -1.22 12.17 5.51
CA ASN A 79 -0.77 11.09 6.37
C ASN A 79 -1.40 9.76 5.95
N HIS A 80 -0.57 8.72 5.83
CA HIS A 80 -1.05 7.36 5.72
C HIS A 80 -1.12 6.72 7.11
N PHE A 81 -2.34 6.53 7.60
CA PHE A 81 -2.63 5.98 8.91
C PHE A 81 -3.05 4.51 8.79
N SER A 82 -2.25 3.61 9.36
CA SER A 82 -2.53 2.17 9.39
C SER A 82 -2.97 1.76 10.79
N ILE A 83 -4.09 1.04 10.89
CA ILE A 83 -4.53 0.43 12.17
C ILE A 83 -3.45 -0.50 12.72
N GLY A 84 -2.72 -1.20 11.84
CA GLY A 84 -1.65 -2.08 12.27
C GLY A 84 -0.52 -1.34 12.98
N ASP A 85 -0.19 -0.14 12.52
CA ASP A 85 0.88 0.67 13.11
C ASP A 85 0.41 1.35 14.39
N MET A 86 -0.82 1.88 14.41
CA MET A 86 -1.46 2.37 15.64
C MET A 86 -1.38 1.34 16.76
N ILE A 87 -1.81 0.09 16.51
CA ILE A 87 -1.80 -0.93 17.56
C ILE A 87 -0.37 -1.30 17.98
N ARG A 88 0.64 -1.20 17.10
CA ARG A 88 2.06 -1.39 17.51
C ARG A 88 2.57 -0.23 18.36
N GLU A 89 2.09 0.98 18.15
CA GLU A 89 2.39 2.12 19.01
C GLU A 89 1.74 1.94 20.38
N ILE A 90 0.48 1.50 20.44
CA ILE A 90 -0.20 1.15 21.69
C ILE A 90 0.56 0.08 22.48
N ASP A 91 1.10 -0.97 21.83
CA ASP A 91 1.95 -1.96 22.52
C ASP A 91 3.18 -1.32 23.19
N LYS A 92 3.74 -0.25 22.61
CA LYS A 92 4.85 0.48 23.21
C LYS A 92 4.36 1.37 24.35
N GLU A 93 3.21 2.02 24.19
CA GLU A 93 2.56 2.81 25.25
C GLU A 93 2.28 1.95 26.49
N LEU A 94 1.81 0.71 26.31
CA LEU A 94 1.51 -0.20 27.42
C LEU A 94 2.73 -0.63 28.24
N LYS A 95 3.94 -0.56 27.67
CA LYS A 95 5.20 -0.86 28.36
C LYS A 95 5.68 0.32 29.22
N ASP A 96 5.22 1.53 28.91
CA ASP A 96 5.55 2.74 29.65
C ASP A 96 4.48 3.00 30.71
N LYS A 97 4.89 3.08 31.98
CA LYS A 97 3.94 3.26 33.09
C LYS A 97 3.08 4.52 32.97
N LYS A 98 3.66 5.63 32.49
CA LYS A 98 2.96 6.91 32.36
C LYS A 98 1.97 6.85 31.19
N LYS A 99 2.43 6.41 30.02
CA LYS A 99 1.56 6.31 28.83
C LYS A 99 0.46 5.28 28.98
N ARG A 100 0.73 4.19 29.70
CA ARG A 100 -0.30 3.20 30.09
C ARG A 100 -1.40 3.86 30.91
N LYS A 101 -1.06 4.71 31.89
CA LYS A 101 -2.04 5.44 32.70
C LYS A 101 -2.86 6.40 31.84
N GLU A 102 -2.21 7.17 30.97
CA GLU A 102 -2.88 8.09 30.03
C GLU A 102 -3.85 7.35 29.08
N LEU A 103 -3.48 6.16 28.60
CA LEU A 103 -4.35 5.32 27.78
C LEU A 103 -5.58 4.83 28.57
N ILE A 104 -5.40 4.41 29.82
CA ILE A 104 -6.51 3.96 30.68
C ILE A 104 -7.48 5.11 30.95
N GLU A 105 -6.99 6.28 31.35
CA GLU A 105 -7.82 7.47 31.59
C GLU A 105 -8.61 7.88 30.34
N PHE A 106 -7.98 7.81 29.17
CA PHE A 106 -8.67 8.03 27.89
C PHE A 106 -9.79 7.01 27.66
N LEU A 107 -9.51 5.71 27.84
CA LEU A 107 -10.51 4.68 27.62
C LEU A 107 -11.69 4.82 28.62
N GLU A 108 -11.43 5.15 29.88
CA GLU A 108 -12.49 5.40 30.87
C GLU A 108 -13.44 6.54 30.44
N LYS A 109 -12.89 7.59 29.81
CA LYS A 109 -13.66 8.73 29.35
C LYS A 109 -14.41 8.46 28.04
N ASP A 110 -13.72 7.91 27.05
CA ASP A 110 -14.15 7.92 25.64
C ASP A 110 -14.59 6.55 25.09
N TYR A 111 -14.24 5.42 25.73
CA TYR A 111 -14.70 4.10 25.29
C TYR A 111 -16.17 3.87 25.64
N ARG A 112 -16.93 3.32 24.69
CA ARG A 112 -18.31 2.86 24.87
C ARG A 112 -18.42 1.48 24.25
N GLY A 113 -18.61 0.45 25.06
CA GLY A 113 -18.75 -0.94 24.59
C GLY A 113 -18.91 -1.93 25.74
N TRP A 114 -18.91 -3.21 25.41
CA TRP A 114 -19.35 -4.29 26.30
C TRP A 114 -18.27 -4.83 27.25
N PHE A 115 -17.01 -4.45 27.07
CA PHE A 115 -15.90 -4.95 27.87
C PHE A 115 -15.46 -3.92 28.91
N SER A 116 -15.07 -4.39 30.10
CA SER A 116 -14.43 -3.54 31.10
C SER A 116 -13.04 -3.09 30.65
N ILE A 117 -12.56 -1.95 31.18
CA ILE A 117 -11.23 -1.43 30.85
C ILE A 117 -10.12 -2.45 31.19
N LYS A 118 -10.27 -3.20 32.29
CA LYS A 118 -9.33 -4.27 32.68
C LYS A 118 -9.26 -5.37 31.62
N GLU A 119 -10.40 -5.80 31.08
CA GLU A 119 -10.45 -6.79 30.01
C GLU A 119 -9.81 -6.25 28.72
N LEU A 120 -10.10 -5.00 28.34
CA LEU A 120 -9.51 -4.37 27.15
C LEU A 120 -7.98 -4.32 27.23
N ILE A 121 -7.44 -3.91 28.37
CA ILE A 121 -5.98 -3.89 28.59
C ILE A 121 -5.41 -5.31 28.52
N SER A 122 -6.07 -6.31 29.12
CA SER A 122 -5.62 -7.70 29.04
C SER A 122 -5.63 -8.23 27.61
N VAL A 123 -6.66 -7.90 26.83
CA VAL A 123 -6.78 -8.28 25.42
C VAL A 123 -5.68 -7.62 24.58
N LEU A 124 -5.35 -6.34 24.84
CA LEU A 124 -4.25 -5.65 24.17
C LEU A 124 -2.88 -6.27 24.52
N GLU A 125 -2.64 -6.63 25.79
CA GLU A 125 -1.38 -7.24 26.23
C GLU A 125 -1.18 -8.66 25.70
N LYS A 126 -2.25 -9.47 25.68
CA LYS A 126 -2.23 -10.87 25.22
C LYS A 126 -2.47 -11.03 23.73
N ARG A 127 -2.57 -9.92 22.98
CA ARG A 127 -3.03 -9.97 21.60
C ARG A 127 -2.12 -10.84 20.73
N SER A 128 -2.74 -11.53 19.79
CA SER A 128 -2.06 -12.24 18.72
C SER A 128 -2.50 -11.68 17.36
N THR A 129 -1.82 -12.09 16.29
CA THR A 129 -2.25 -11.76 14.92
C THR A 129 -3.51 -12.50 14.48
N LYS A 130 -4.06 -13.41 15.31
CA LYS A 130 -5.22 -14.25 15.01
C LYS A 130 -6.53 -13.69 15.55
N THR A 131 -6.52 -13.03 16.71
CA THR A 131 -7.74 -12.50 17.35
C THR A 131 -7.98 -11.06 16.92
N LEU A 132 -9.19 -10.76 16.46
CA LEU A 132 -9.60 -9.39 16.19
C LEU A 132 -9.89 -8.66 17.51
N LEU A 133 -9.42 -7.42 17.61
CA LEU A 133 -9.77 -6.55 18.73
C LEU A 133 -11.24 -6.12 18.60
N PRO A 134 -11.95 -5.89 19.73
CA PRO A 134 -13.30 -5.34 19.70
C PRO A 134 -13.38 -4.08 18.85
N THR A 135 -14.42 -3.98 18.03
CA THR A 135 -14.54 -2.90 17.03
C THR A 135 -14.67 -1.54 17.71
N GLU A 136 -15.39 -1.48 18.83
CA GLU A 136 -15.59 -0.27 19.64
C GLU A 136 -14.27 0.25 20.22
N LEU A 137 -13.38 -0.66 20.64
CA LEU A 137 -12.04 -0.31 21.09
C LEU A 137 -11.22 0.28 19.94
N ILE A 138 -11.26 -0.36 18.76
CA ILE A 138 -10.57 0.16 17.58
C ILE A 138 -11.09 1.56 17.24
N LEU A 139 -12.40 1.77 17.23
CA LEU A 139 -13.00 3.08 16.94
C LEU A 139 -12.51 4.15 17.92
N ALA A 140 -12.56 3.88 19.23
CA ALA A 140 -12.08 4.82 20.25
C ALA A 140 -10.60 5.19 20.03
N LEU A 141 -9.76 4.18 19.76
CA LEU A 141 -8.34 4.41 19.46
C LEU A 141 -8.13 5.20 18.16
N VAL A 142 -8.90 4.92 17.11
CA VAL A 142 -8.83 5.68 15.85
C VAL A 142 -9.23 7.13 16.08
N LYS A 143 -10.29 7.41 16.84
CA LYS A 143 -10.69 8.79 17.19
C LYS A 143 -9.57 9.54 17.94
N ARG A 144 -8.96 8.90 18.95
CA ARG A 144 -7.80 9.45 19.67
C ARG A 144 -6.67 9.80 18.71
N GLU A 145 -6.35 8.88 17.80
CA GLU A 145 -5.27 9.05 16.84
C GLU A 145 -5.57 10.13 15.79
N ILE A 146 -6.80 10.22 15.30
CA ILE A 146 -7.22 11.29 14.41
C ILE A 146 -7.14 12.64 15.11
N GLY A 147 -7.58 12.74 16.38
CA GLY A 147 -7.49 13.96 17.18
C GLY A 147 -6.06 14.45 17.43
N LYS A 148 -5.09 13.54 17.55
CA LYS A 148 -3.66 13.90 17.62
C LYS A 148 -3.15 14.56 16.33
N ARG A 149 -3.76 14.26 15.18
CA ARG A 149 -3.33 14.70 13.84
C ARG A 149 -4.17 15.89 13.35
N LYS A 150 -4.00 17.05 13.99
CA LYS A 150 -4.70 18.28 13.59
C LYS A 150 -4.34 18.67 12.14
N LYS A 151 -5.37 18.88 11.30
CA LYS A 151 -5.29 19.44 9.93
C LYS A 151 -4.46 18.65 8.90
N LYS A 152 -4.40 17.32 9.01
CA LYS A 152 -3.83 16.46 7.95
C LYS A 152 -4.90 15.62 7.28
N THR A 153 -4.81 15.48 5.97
CA THR A 153 -5.56 14.51 5.19
C THR A 153 -5.15 13.10 5.61
N ILE A 154 -6.10 12.20 5.79
CA ILE A 154 -5.83 10.87 6.32
C ILE A 154 -6.28 9.79 5.34
N PHE A 155 -5.34 8.94 4.92
CA PHE A 155 -5.65 7.65 4.32
C PHE A 155 -5.66 6.58 5.41
N ILE A 156 -6.81 5.98 5.68
CA ILE A 156 -6.99 4.96 6.70
C ILE A 156 -6.85 3.57 6.06
N ASP A 157 -5.80 2.82 6.41
CA ASP A 157 -5.53 1.44 5.95
C ASP A 157 -5.82 0.41 7.04
N GLY A 158 -6.54 -0.64 6.66
CA GLY A 158 -6.79 -1.80 7.50
C GLY A 158 -7.95 -1.60 8.47
N PHE A 159 -8.87 -0.69 8.16
CA PHE A 159 -10.16 -0.49 8.81
C PHE A 159 -11.25 -0.37 7.74
N PRO A 160 -12.44 -0.98 7.93
CA PRO A 160 -12.79 -2.03 8.89
C PRO A 160 -12.31 -3.42 8.46
N ARG A 161 -12.31 -4.39 9.39
CA ARG A 161 -11.85 -5.78 9.18
C ARG A 161 -12.91 -6.85 9.41
N ASP A 162 -14.12 -6.45 9.77
CA ASP A 162 -15.26 -7.35 9.95
C ASP A 162 -16.50 -6.85 9.22
N LEU A 163 -17.53 -7.69 9.05
CA LEU A 163 -18.59 -7.54 8.04
C LEU A 163 -19.93 -6.99 8.57
N ASP A 164 -20.00 -6.44 9.78
CA ASP A 164 -21.26 -5.95 10.33
C ASP A 164 -21.67 -4.58 9.73
N GLN A 165 -22.61 -4.60 8.79
CA GLN A 165 -22.98 -3.43 7.98
C GLN A 165 -23.63 -2.28 8.75
N ILE A 166 -24.49 -2.56 9.74
CA ILE A 166 -25.17 -1.51 10.54
C ILE A 166 -24.13 -0.69 11.29
N ASN A 167 -23.14 -1.40 11.80
CA ASN A 167 -21.98 -0.86 12.48
C ASN A 167 -21.13 0.03 11.54
N PHE A 168 -20.92 -0.34 10.27
CA PHE A 168 -20.10 0.47 9.32
C PHE A 168 -20.63 1.88 9.12
N ALA A 169 -21.91 2.02 8.78
CA ALA A 169 -22.50 3.32 8.44
C ALA A 169 -22.45 4.27 9.64
N LEU A 170 -22.76 3.76 10.83
CA LEU A 170 -22.68 4.54 12.07
C LEU A 170 -21.24 4.91 12.42
N PHE A 171 -20.28 3.98 12.26
CA PHE A 171 -18.88 4.23 12.57
C PHE A 171 -18.25 5.32 11.71
N PHE A 172 -18.46 5.30 10.40
CA PHE A 172 -17.86 6.32 9.53
C PHE A 172 -18.47 7.69 9.77
N ARG A 173 -19.80 7.76 9.91
CA ARG A 173 -20.49 9.01 10.27
C ARG A 173 -19.93 9.61 11.56
N ASP A 174 -19.79 8.78 12.59
CA ASP A 174 -19.29 9.19 13.91
C ASP A 174 -17.79 9.55 13.89
N LEU A 175 -16.99 8.92 13.02
CA LEU A 175 -15.59 9.29 12.81
C LEU A 175 -15.43 10.66 12.14
N ILE A 176 -16.30 10.97 11.18
CA ILE A 176 -16.28 12.21 10.41
C ILE A 176 -16.91 13.37 11.15
N GLY A 177 -17.99 13.16 11.91
CA GLY A 177 -18.57 14.20 12.77
C GLY A 177 -17.60 14.75 13.84
N TYR A 178 -16.40 14.17 13.97
CA TYR A 178 -15.31 14.69 14.78
C TYR A 178 -14.46 15.78 14.06
N ARG A 179 -14.48 15.82 12.73
CA ARG A 179 -13.65 16.73 11.91
C ARG A 179 -14.41 17.50 10.83
N ASP A 180 -15.61 17.05 10.46
CA ASP A 180 -16.42 17.57 9.34
C ASP A 180 -15.67 17.61 8.00
N ASP A 181 -14.70 16.71 7.83
CA ASP A 181 -13.96 16.54 6.58
C ASP A 181 -14.79 15.76 5.55
N PRO A 182 -14.69 16.08 4.24
CA PRO A 182 -15.15 15.19 3.20
C PRO A 182 -14.54 13.79 3.36
N ASP A 183 -15.36 12.76 3.20
CA ASP A 183 -14.92 11.38 3.31
C ASP A 183 -15.37 10.52 2.13
N PHE A 184 -14.57 9.50 1.84
CA PHE A 184 -14.86 8.59 0.74
C PHE A 184 -14.11 7.26 0.88
N PHE A 185 -14.63 6.23 0.20
CA PHE A 185 -13.91 4.98 0.06
C PHE A 185 -12.94 5.02 -1.11
N VAL A 186 -11.78 4.39 -0.94
CA VAL A 186 -10.90 4.02 -2.04
C VAL A 186 -10.86 2.50 -2.10
N LEU A 187 -11.63 1.95 -3.04
CA LEU A 187 -11.75 0.52 -3.25
C LEU A 187 -10.72 0.09 -4.29
N ILE A 188 -9.92 -0.92 -3.98
CA ILE A 188 -8.84 -1.41 -4.83
C ILE A 188 -9.09 -2.86 -5.21
N ASN A 189 -9.29 -3.08 -6.51
CA ASN A 189 -9.43 -4.40 -7.11
C ASN A 189 -8.11 -4.84 -7.76
N VAL A 190 -7.58 -5.97 -7.27
CA VAL A 190 -6.42 -6.65 -7.83
C VAL A 190 -6.75 -8.15 -7.92
N PRO A 191 -6.63 -8.75 -9.11
CA PRO A 191 -6.78 -10.19 -9.29
C PRO A 191 -5.92 -11.04 -8.34
N GLU A 192 -6.47 -12.16 -7.87
CA GLU A 192 -5.78 -13.06 -6.95
C GLU A 192 -4.51 -13.64 -7.55
N LYS A 193 -4.49 -13.90 -8.87
CA LYS A 193 -3.29 -14.38 -9.58
C LYS A 193 -2.13 -13.39 -9.50
N ILE A 194 -2.41 -12.09 -9.59
CA ILE A 194 -1.39 -11.05 -9.42
C ILE A 194 -0.89 -11.03 -7.98
N ILE A 195 -1.80 -11.13 -7.00
CA ILE A 195 -1.45 -11.18 -5.57
C ILE A 195 -0.59 -12.42 -5.27
N ASP A 196 -0.91 -13.56 -5.86
CA ASP A 196 -0.19 -14.83 -5.71
C ASP A 196 1.26 -14.71 -6.18
N GLU A 197 1.48 -14.15 -7.36
CA GLU A 197 2.82 -13.92 -7.92
C GLU A 197 3.61 -12.88 -7.10
N ARG A 198 2.93 -11.84 -6.59
CA ARG A 198 3.53 -10.86 -5.68
C ARG A 198 4.05 -11.49 -4.39
N ILE A 199 3.34 -12.50 -3.86
CA ILE A 199 3.74 -13.21 -2.63
C ILE A 199 4.83 -14.24 -2.94
N LYS A 200 4.62 -15.12 -3.92
CA LYS A 200 5.52 -16.25 -4.22
C LYS A 200 6.96 -15.83 -4.49
N TYR A 201 7.14 -14.73 -5.21
CA TYR A 201 8.46 -14.25 -5.63
C TYR A 201 8.97 -13.08 -4.78
N ARG A 202 8.34 -12.82 -3.63
CA ARG A 202 8.76 -11.77 -2.71
C ARG A 202 10.10 -12.11 -2.06
N VAL A 203 10.96 -11.11 -2.02
CA VAL A 203 12.18 -11.10 -1.21
C VAL A 203 12.21 -9.83 -0.37
N ILE A 204 12.79 -9.92 0.82
CA ILE A 204 12.81 -8.85 1.81
C ILE A 204 14.26 -8.62 2.23
N CYS A 205 14.66 -7.35 2.34
CA CYS A 205 15.94 -7.01 2.93
C CYS A 205 15.87 -7.28 4.45
N PRO A 206 16.77 -8.10 5.03
CA PRO A 206 16.73 -8.39 6.45
C PRO A 206 16.99 -7.15 7.33
N ILE A 207 17.68 -6.14 6.79
CA ILE A 207 18.06 -4.92 7.53
C ILE A 207 16.94 -3.87 7.47
N CYS A 208 16.64 -3.32 6.30
CA CYS A 208 15.64 -2.26 6.17
C CYS A 208 14.21 -2.75 5.97
N GLN A 209 13.98 -4.07 5.92
CA GLN A 209 12.66 -4.68 5.70
C GLN A 209 11.98 -4.23 4.39
N THR A 210 12.74 -3.66 3.46
CA THR A 210 12.24 -3.28 2.13
C THR A 210 11.88 -4.55 1.37
N SER A 211 10.65 -4.60 0.86
CA SER A 211 10.15 -5.70 0.05
C SER A 211 10.40 -5.43 -1.43
N ARG A 212 10.88 -6.44 -2.15
CA ARG A 212 11.07 -6.49 -3.61
C ARG A 212 10.51 -7.80 -4.14
N ASN A 213 10.52 -7.99 -5.46
CA ASN A 213 10.02 -9.20 -6.09
C ASN A 213 10.92 -9.62 -7.25
N LEU A 214 11.36 -10.88 -7.25
CA LEU A 214 12.25 -11.43 -8.28
C LEU A 214 11.66 -11.41 -9.69
N LYS A 215 10.34 -11.32 -9.84
CA LYS A 215 9.66 -11.41 -11.14
C LYS A 215 9.01 -10.09 -11.56
N LEU A 216 8.58 -9.27 -10.60
CA LEU A 216 7.69 -8.13 -10.86
C LEU A 216 8.26 -6.78 -10.42
N LEU A 217 9.29 -6.77 -9.57
CA LEU A 217 9.88 -5.54 -9.03
C LEU A 217 11.31 -5.84 -8.52
N PRO A 218 12.27 -6.06 -9.43
CA PRO A 218 13.65 -6.34 -9.07
C PRO A 218 14.32 -5.10 -8.46
N THR A 219 15.51 -5.31 -7.90
CA THR A 219 16.42 -4.22 -7.56
C THR A 219 17.35 -3.94 -8.73
N SER A 220 18.04 -2.80 -8.70
CA SER A 220 19.07 -2.48 -9.69
C SER A 220 20.33 -3.34 -9.57
N LYS A 221 20.49 -4.07 -8.45
CA LYS A 221 21.67 -4.89 -8.13
C LYS A 221 21.29 -6.37 -8.00
N ILE A 222 21.95 -7.24 -8.77
CA ILE A 222 21.66 -8.68 -8.81
C ILE A 222 22.94 -9.46 -8.63
N GLY A 223 22.88 -10.47 -7.77
CA GLY A 223 23.93 -11.46 -7.63
C GLY A 223 23.53 -12.79 -8.28
N TYR A 224 24.53 -13.62 -8.53
CA TYR A 224 24.38 -14.94 -9.13
C TYR A 224 25.19 -15.97 -8.35
N GLU A 225 24.54 -17.06 -7.98
CA GLU A 225 25.16 -18.17 -7.26
C GLU A 225 25.50 -19.30 -8.23
N ALA A 226 26.76 -19.35 -8.67
CA ALA A 226 27.21 -20.27 -9.73
C ALA A 226 26.98 -21.75 -9.43
N LYS A 227 27.08 -22.17 -8.16
CA LYS A 227 26.86 -23.56 -7.73
C LYS A 227 25.41 -24.01 -7.93
N ARG A 228 24.46 -23.12 -7.67
CA ARG A 228 23.01 -23.40 -7.77
C ARG A 228 22.41 -22.92 -9.09
N LYS A 229 23.16 -22.12 -9.86
CA LYS A 229 22.70 -21.39 -11.04
C LYS A 229 21.46 -20.52 -10.74
N GLU A 230 21.45 -19.90 -9.57
CA GLU A 230 20.32 -19.08 -9.09
C GLU A 230 20.69 -17.60 -9.02
N PHE A 231 19.77 -16.74 -9.45
CA PHE A 231 19.88 -15.30 -9.28
C PHE A 231 19.21 -14.85 -7.99
N TYR A 232 19.78 -13.83 -7.35
CA TYR A 232 19.24 -13.22 -6.15
C TYR A 232 19.35 -11.70 -6.19
N LEU A 233 18.43 -11.02 -5.52
CA LEU A 233 18.44 -9.57 -5.42
C LEU A 233 19.36 -9.10 -4.29
N LEU A 234 20.08 -8.02 -4.57
CA LEU A 234 20.84 -7.27 -3.59
C LEU A 234 20.09 -5.97 -3.28
N CYS A 235 20.08 -5.59 -1.99
CA CYS A 235 19.40 -4.38 -1.55
C CYS A 235 20.01 -3.13 -2.20
N ASP A 236 19.15 -2.31 -2.81
CA ASP A 236 19.49 -1.03 -3.46
C ASP A 236 19.06 0.19 -2.64
N ASN A 237 18.65 -0.01 -1.38
CA ASN A 237 18.21 1.09 -0.52
C ASN A 237 19.42 1.90 -0.01
N PRO A 238 19.51 3.21 -0.30
CA PRO A 238 20.64 4.05 0.13
C PRO A 238 20.89 4.03 1.64
N LYS A 239 19.82 3.92 2.46
CA LYS A 239 19.94 3.85 3.92
C LYS A 239 20.69 2.61 4.41
N CYS A 240 20.69 1.54 3.62
CA CYS A 240 21.47 0.33 3.90
C CYS A 240 22.92 0.44 3.43
N GLU A 241 23.25 1.44 2.62
CA GLU A 241 24.63 1.72 2.21
C GLU A 241 25.37 2.49 3.29
N GLU A 242 24.68 3.40 3.99
CA GLU A 242 25.23 4.17 5.12
C GLU A 242 25.45 3.33 6.39
N SER A 243 24.59 2.33 6.66
CA SER A 243 24.76 1.40 7.79
C SER A 243 26.01 0.50 7.70
N ARG A 244 26.79 0.63 6.63
CA ARG A 244 28.06 -0.10 6.41
C ARG A 244 29.25 0.51 7.17
N LEU A 245 29.11 1.73 7.71
CA LEU A 245 30.22 2.49 8.29
C LEU A 245 30.37 2.41 9.82
N SER A 246 29.44 1.79 10.55
CA SER A 246 29.36 1.98 12.01
C SER A 246 29.52 0.72 12.87
N SER A 247 30.08 -0.38 12.39
CA SER A 247 30.20 -1.58 13.25
C SER A 247 31.35 -2.55 12.91
N SER A 248 32.59 -2.06 12.79
CA SER A 248 33.80 -2.85 13.13
C SER A 248 35.07 -2.00 13.04
N PRO A 249 35.90 -1.90 14.10
CA PRO A 249 37.23 -1.28 14.05
C PRO A 249 38.28 -2.12 13.29
N PHE A 250 37.91 -3.32 12.83
CA PHE A 250 38.80 -4.28 12.17
C PHE A 250 38.42 -4.59 10.72
N ALA A 251 37.42 -3.90 10.15
CA ALA A 251 37.08 -4.07 8.74
C ALA A 251 38.10 -3.29 7.88
N THR A 252 39.05 -4.01 7.30
CA THR A 252 39.86 -3.46 6.20
C THR A 252 38.92 -3.01 5.06
N ALA A 253 39.26 -1.89 4.42
CA ALA A 253 38.41 -1.13 3.50
C ALA A 253 38.04 -1.84 2.16
N ARG A 254 37.95 -3.18 2.11
CA ARG A 254 37.71 -3.98 0.88
C ARG A 254 36.48 -4.88 0.88
N GLU A 255 35.68 -4.95 1.95
CA GLU A 255 34.45 -5.76 1.97
C GLU A 255 33.19 -4.91 2.21
N CYS A 256 32.79 -4.12 1.21
CA CYS A 256 31.43 -3.60 1.13
C CYS A 256 30.46 -4.76 0.85
N LYS A 257 30.02 -5.46 1.89
CA LYS A 257 29.14 -6.64 1.74
C LYS A 257 27.74 -6.19 1.29
N GLU A 258 27.43 -6.40 0.01
CA GLU A 258 26.10 -6.18 -0.55
C GLU A 258 25.08 -7.08 0.18
N ILE A 259 23.95 -6.50 0.59
CA ILE A 259 22.98 -7.21 1.43
C ILE A 259 22.07 -8.06 0.54
N LYS A 260 22.29 -9.39 0.55
CA LYS A 260 21.41 -10.37 -0.11
C LYS A 260 20.01 -10.31 0.51
N MET A 261 19.01 -10.09 -0.34
CA MET A 261 17.60 -10.15 0.07
C MET A 261 17.18 -11.61 0.27
N VAL A 262 16.32 -11.85 1.25
CA VAL A 262 15.90 -13.20 1.66
C VAL A 262 14.42 -13.43 1.39
N ARG A 263 14.03 -14.66 1.07
CA ARG A 263 12.62 -15.04 0.99
C ARG A 263 12.00 -15.04 2.39
N LYS A 264 10.74 -14.66 2.49
CA LYS A 264 10.00 -14.80 3.73
C LYS A 264 9.41 -16.20 3.84
N GLU A 265 9.47 -16.78 5.04
CA GLU A 265 8.91 -18.10 5.30
C GLU A 265 7.40 -18.13 4.96
N GLY A 266 6.97 -19.21 4.31
CA GLY A 266 5.59 -19.44 3.91
C GLY A 266 5.16 -18.77 2.59
N ASP A 267 5.98 -17.88 2.02
CA ASP A 267 5.65 -17.21 0.74
C ASP A 267 5.60 -18.17 -0.45
N THR A 268 6.30 -19.31 -0.38
CA THR A 268 6.25 -20.38 -1.38
C THR A 268 4.85 -20.95 -1.59
N PHE A 269 3.97 -20.86 -0.58
CA PHE A 269 2.57 -21.29 -0.67
C PHE A 269 1.66 -20.24 -1.33
N GLY A 270 2.19 -19.05 -1.67
CA GLY A 270 1.45 -17.99 -2.34
C GLY A 270 0.24 -17.51 -1.54
N ILE A 271 -0.92 -17.42 -2.19
CA ILE A 271 -2.16 -17.00 -1.52
C ILE A 271 -2.79 -18.08 -0.62
N LYS A 272 -2.41 -19.36 -0.74
CA LYS A 272 -3.11 -20.46 -0.05
C LYS A 272 -3.32 -20.20 1.45
N PRO A 273 -2.31 -19.75 2.23
CA PRO A 273 -2.47 -19.52 3.67
C PRO A 273 -3.38 -18.33 4.02
N ILE A 274 -3.65 -17.44 3.07
CA ILE A 274 -4.44 -16.22 3.28
C ILE A 274 -5.75 -16.20 2.49
N LYS A 275 -6.13 -17.32 1.85
CA LYS A 275 -7.29 -17.37 0.94
C LYS A 275 -8.60 -16.94 1.61
N GLU A 276 -8.87 -17.43 2.82
CA GLU A 276 -10.07 -17.02 3.57
C GLU A 276 -10.06 -15.54 3.93
N ARG A 277 -8.88 -14.97 4.18
CA ARG A 277 -8.74 -13.52 4.40
C ARG A 277 -9.01 -12.73 3.11
N LEU A 278 -8.54 -13.21 1.95
CA LEU A 278 -8.82 -12.55 0.66
C LEU A 278 -10.33 -12.54 0.36
N LYS A 279 -11.03 -13.66 0.64
CA LYS A 279 -12.50 -13.73 0.52
C LYS A 279 -13.19 -12.74 1.46
N LYS A 280 -12.73 -12.63 2.71
CA LYS A 280 -13.28 -11.64 3.66
C LYS A 280 -13.05 -10.21 3.18
N ASP A 281 -11.84 -9.89 2.73
CA ASP A 281 -11.51 -8.59 2.15
C ASP A 281 -12.41 -8.27 0.93
N GLU A 282 -12.69 -9.25 0.07
CA GLU A 282 -13.59 -9.09 -1.07
C GLU A 282 -15.05 -8.84 -0.65
N LYS A 283 -15.55 -9.55 0.36
CA LYS A 283 -16.87 -9.26 0.94
C LYS A 283 -16.94 -7.83 1.48
N LEU A 284 -15.90 -7.35 2.18
CA LEU A 284 -15.84 -5.98 2.70
C LEU A 284 -15.90 -4.94 1.58
N ILE A 285 -15.18 -5.18 0.48
CA ILE A 285 -15.21 -4.31 -0.71
C ILE A 285 -16.62 -4.26 -1.31
N ASN A 286 -17.31 -5.40 -1.43
CA ASN A 286 -18.69 -5.44 -1.92
C ASN A 286 -19.65 -4.66 -1.02
N GLN A 287 -19.55 -4.83 0.30
CA GLN A 287 -20.40 -4.10 1.25
C GLN A 287 -20.15 -2.59 1.18
N ALA A 288 -18.89 -2.16 1.13
CA ALA A 288 -18.55 -0.74 0.98
C ALA A 288 -19.05 -0.16 -0.35
N LEU A 289 -19.02 -0.96 -1.42
CA LEU A 289 -19.56 -0.57 -2.72
C LEU A 289 -21.09 -0.39 -2.69
N SER A 290 -21.82 -1.18 -1.88
CA SER A 290 -23.28 -1.06 -1.75
C SER A 290 -23.76 0.06 -0.83
N LEU A 291 -22.87 0.72 -0.06
CA LEU A 291 -23.25 1.81 0.83
C LEU A 291 -23.62 3.06 0.03
N TYR A 292 -24.77 3.68 0.32
CA TYR A 292 -25.15 4.99 -0.23
C TYR A 292 -24.65 6.13 0.67
N GLY A 293 -24.62 7.36 0.15
CA GLY A 293 -24.27 8.56 0.94
C GLY A 293 -22.77 8.82 1.14
N ILE A 294 -21.90 7.89 0.76
CA ILE A 294 -20.44 8.06 0.78
C ILE A 294 -19.85 7.88 -0.63
N PRO A 295 -19.11 8.86 -1.16
CA PRO A 295 -18.44 8.75 -2.46
C PRO A 295 -17.40 7.63 -2.50
N LYS A 296 -17.05 7.18 -3.71
CA LYS A 296 -16.19 6.01 -3.92
C LYS A 296 -15.22 6.28 -5.07
N VAL A 297 -13.94 6.09 -4.78
CA VAL A 297 -12.89 5.93 -5.78
C VAL A 297 -12.73 4.44 -6.07
N LEU A 298 -12.82 4.06 -7.34
CA LEU A 298 -12.71 2.67 -7.79
C LEU A 298 -11.39 2.49 -8.56
N LEU A 299 -10.45 1.76 -7.97
CA LEU A 299 -9.13 1.54 -8.54
C LEU A 299 -9.00 0.09 -9.04
N ARG A 300 -8.74 -0.07 -10.33
CA ARG A 300 -8.46 -1.36 -10.96
C ARG A 300 -6.96 -1.44 -11.29
N ASN A 301 -6.29 -2.49 -10.81
CA ASN A 301 -4.86 -2.70 -11.11
C ASN A 301 -4.61 -3.57 -12.35
N SER A 302 -5.64 -4.18 -12.92
CA SER A 302 -5.52 -4.99 -14.14
C SER A 302 -6.36 -4.42 -15.27
N ILE A 303 -5.91 -4.65 -16.51
CA ILE A 303 -6.65 -4.28 -17.71
C ILE A 303 -6.72 -5.48 -18.66
N PRO A 304 -7.90 -5.80 -19.24
CA PRO A 304 -8.00 -6.80 -20.27
C PRO A 304 -7.05 -6.54 -21.42
N LYS A 305 -6.34 -7.58 -21.89
CA LYS A 305 -5.34 -7.46 -22.97
C LYS A 305 -5.92 -6.80 -24.23
N LYS A 306 -7.18 -7.10 -24.55
CA LYS A 306 -7.90 -6.56 -25.71
C LYS A 306 -8.13 -5.05 -25.66
N LEU A 307 -8.15 -4.45 -24.46
CA LEU A 307 -8.41 -3.03 -24.25
C LEU A 307 -7.13 -2.23 -24.00
N ALA A 308 -6.02 -2.89 -23.66
CA ALA A 308 -4.80 -2.25 -23.18
C ALA A 308 -4.27 -1.16 -24.12
N SER A 309 -4.15 -1.45 -25.42
CA SER A 309 -3.60 -0.53 -26.43
C SER A 309 -4.34 0.80 -26.54
N ASN A 310 -5.63 0.83 -26.20
CA ASN A 310 -6.49 2.02 -26.29
C ASN A 310 -6.55 2.83 -24.99
N PHE A 311 -6.19 2.23 -23.86
CA PHE A 311 -6.43 2.78 -22.53
C PHE A 311 -5.16 3.12 -21.77
N VAL A 312 -4.07 2.40 -21.99
CA VAL A 312 -2.80 2.57 -21.28
C VAL A 312 -1.63 2.58 -22.27
N ASP A 313 -0.52 3.16 -21.87
CA ASP A 313 0.74 3.11 -22.61
C ASP A 313 1.55 1.86 -22.19
N ASP A 314 2.38 1.32 -23.10
CA ASP A 314 3.06 0.04 -22.85
C ASP A 314 4.00 0.09 -21.63
N TYR A 315 4.64 1.23 -21.37
CA TYR A 315 5.48 1.45 -20.19
C TYR A 315 4.70 1.51 -18.86
N GLU A 316 3.35 1.57 -18.90
CA GLU A 316 2.49 1.53 -17.72
C GLU A 316 2.13 0.09 -17.30
N ILE A 317 2.36 -0.89 -18.19
CA ILE A 317 2.12 -2.31 -17.95
C ILE A 317 3.28 -2.88 -17.13
N THR A 318 2.96 -3.75 -16.17
CA THR A 318 3.98 -4.47 -15.38
C THR A 318 4.65 -5.54 -16.26
N PRO A 319 5.95 -5.45 -16.55
CA PRO A 319 6.65 -6.52 -17.25
C PRO A 319 6.97 -7.67 -16.29
N GLU A 320 7.29 -8.83 -16.85
CA GLU A 320 7.97 -9.90 -16.13
C GLU A 320 9.48 -9.76 -16.34
N TYR A 321 10.19 -9.69 -15.22
CA TYR A 321 11.65 -9.66 -15.16
C TYR A 321 12.21 -11.08 -15.09
N TYR A 322 13.22 -11.33 -15.91
CA TYR A 322 14.00 -12.55 -15.88
C TYR A 322 15.49 -12.24 -16.03
N TYR A 323 16.34 -13.19 -15.64
CA TYR A 323 17.76 -12.95 -15.47
C TYR A 323 18.57 -13.91 -16.32
N GLU A 324 19.61 -13.38 -16.95
CA GLU A 324 20.57 -14.15 -17.72
C GLU A 324 22.00 -13.82 -17.26
N TRP A 325 22.87 -14.82 -17.30
CA TRP A 325 24.28 -14.63 -16.99
C TRP A 325 25.03 -14.28 -18.27
N ASN A 326 25.56 -13.05 -18.36
CA ASN A 326 26.43 -12.69 -19.46
C ASN A 326 27.86 -13.17 -19.19
N LYS A 327 28.25 -14.25 -19.88
CA LYS A 327 29.60 -14.81 -19.79
C LYS A 327 30.71 -13.85 -20.23
N LYS A 328 30.44 -12.93 -21.17
CA LYS A 328 31.44 -11.99 -21.71
C LYS A 328 31.77 -10.88 -20.70
N GLU A 329 30.74 -10.36 -20.03
CA GLU A 329 30.86 -9.26 -19.07
C GLU A 329 30.95 -9.75 -17.62
N ASN A 330 30.91 -11.07 -17.40
CA ASN A 330 30.91 -11.74 -16.10
C ASN A 330 29.89 -11.14 -15.11
N LYS A 331 28.69 -10.79 -15.60
CA LYS A 331 27.63 -10.13 -14.82
C LYS A 331 26.24 -10.68 -15.14
N ALA A 332 25.33 -10.58 -14.17
CA ALA A 332 23.92 -10.84 -14.38
C ALA A 332 23.27 -9.67 -15.15
N ILE A 333 22.43 -9.98 -16.12
CA ILE A 333 21.64 -9.00 -16.89
C ILE A 333 20.16 -9.23 -16.60
N ILE A 334 19.44 -8.12 -16.44
CA ILE A 334 17.97 -8.11 -16.33
C ILE A 334 17.39 -7.99 -17.74
N LYS A 335 16.45 -8.86 -18.06
CA LYS A 335 15.61 -8.75 -19.25
C LYS A 335 14.14 -8.70 -18.86
N GLU A 336 13.35 -8.13 -19.75
CA GLU A 336 11.91 -7.97 -19.58
C GLU A 336 11.16 -8.72 -20.67
N ARG A 337 9.99 -9.27 -20.31
CA ARG A 337 9.04 -9.84 -21.27
C ARG A 337 7.60 -9.48 -20.88
N PRO A 338 6.64 -9.47 -21.82
CA PRO A 338 5.25 -9.24 -21.51
C PRO A 338 4.72 -10.27 -20.50
N TRP A 339 4.03 -9.79 -19.46
CA TRP A 339 3.44 -10.63 -18.44
C TRP A 339 1.91 -10.59 -18.52
N VAL A 340 1.31 -11.72 -18.91
CA VAL A 340 -0.14 -11.88 -19.02
C VAL A 340 -0.63 -12.83 -17.93
N VAL A 341 -1.72 -12.48 -17.28
CA VAL A 341 -2.38 -13.29 -16.25
C VAL A 341 -3.87 -13.37 -16.51
N LEU A 342 -4.51 -14.43 -16.03
CA LEU A 342 -5.97 -14.49 -15.98
C LEU A 342 -6.44 -13.67 -14.77
N ASP A 343 -7.40 -12.77 -15.00
CA ASP A 343 -8.05 -12.07 -13.91
C ASP A 343 -9.06 -12.98 -13.17
N ASP A 344 -9.72 -12.44 -12.14
CA ASP A 344 -10.68 -13.21 -11.33
C ASP A 344 -11.93 -13.65 -12.12
N ALA A 345 -12.16 -13.08 -13.31
CA ALA A 345 -13.20 -13.48 -14.27
C ALA A 345 -12.70 -14.47 -15.34
N GLY A 346 -11.41 -14.84 -15.31
CA GLY A 346 -10.81 -15.72 -16.29
C GLY A 346 -10.39 -15.03 -17.59
N GLU A 347 -10.40 -13.69 -17.65
CA GLU A 347 -9.99 -12.93 -18.83
C GLU A 347 -8.48 -12.65 -18.82
N ALA A 348 -7.82 -12.89 -19.96
CA ALA A 348 -6.41 -12.56 -20.15
C ALA A 348 -6.18 -11.05 -20.02
N SER A 349 -5.43 -10.66 -18.99
CA SER A 349 -5.24 -9.29 -18.55
C SER A 349 -3.77 -8.99 -18.27
N TYR A 350 -3.41 -7.71 -18.41
CA TYR A 350 -2.15 -7.16 -17.95
C TYR A 350 -2.30 -6.61 -16.54
N SER A 351 -1.26 -6.76 -15.72
CA SER A 351 -1.09 -6.00 -14.48
C SER A 351 -0.55 -4.61 -14.81
N LEU A 352 -1.03 -3.59 -14.12
CA LEU A 352 -0.51 -2.22 -14.22
C LEU A 352 0.51 -1.93 -13.12
N LEU A 353 1.53 -1.15 -13.47
CA LEU A 353 2.42 -0.55 -12.47
C LEU A 353 1.63 0.40 -11.54
N PRO A 354 2.17 0.76 -10.36
CA PRO A 354 1.45 1.65 -9.45
C PRO A 354 1.08 3.04 -10.02
N PRO A 355 1.94 3.74 -10.79
CA PRO A 355 1.63 5.09 -11.24
C PRO A 355 0.32 5.29 -12.04
N PRO A 356 -0.03 4.48 -13.06
CA PRO A 356 -1.32 4.62 -13.75
C PRO A 356 -2.53 4.45 -12.82
N VAL A 357 -2.42 3.58 -11.82
CA VAL A 357 -3.48 3.42 -10.80
C VAL A 357 -3.58 4.68 -9.92
N VAL A 358 -2.46 5.32 -9.61
CA VAL A 358 -2.43 6.59 -8.86
C VAL A 358 -2.93 7.76 -9.70
N VAL A 359 -2.72 7.78 -11.02
CA VAL A 359 -3.35 8.76 -11.92
C VAL A 359 -4.87 8.68 -11.82
N SER A 360 -5.43 7.46 -11.85
CA SER A 360 -6.86 7.23 -11.65
C SER A 360 -7.34 7.70 -10.28
N LEU A 361 -6.56 7.44 -9.21
CA LEU A 361 -6.83 7.93 -7.85
C LEU A 361 -6.88 9.46 -7.79
N ILE A 362 -5.89 10.15 -8.37
CA ILE A 362 -5.79 11.61 -8.36
C ILE A 362 -7.02 12.23 -9.05
N LYS A 363 -7.37 11.73 -10.24
CA LYS A 363 -8.49 12.27 -11.02
C LYS A 363 -9.83 12.05 -10.29
N GLN A 364 -10.10 10.84 -9.84
CA GLN A 364 -11.36 10.54 -9.12
C GLN A 364 -11.48 11.30 -7.78
N ILE A 365 -10.39 11.50 -7.03
CA ILE A 365 -10.43 12.34 -5.81
C ILE A 365 -10.73 13.78 -6.17
N THR A 366 -10.12 14.32 -7.22
CA THR A 366 -10.37 15.69 -7.68
C THR A 366 -11.84 15.88 -8.04
N ASP A 367 -12.43 14.91 -8.72
CA ASP A 367 -13.86 14.90 -9.09
C ASP A 367 -14.76 14.84 -7.85
N ILE A 368 -14.49 13.93 -6.90
CA ILE A 368 -15.28 13.79 -5.65
C ILE A 368 -15.24 15.07 -4.80
N LEU A 369 -14.10 15.75 -4.78
CA LEU A 369 -13.93 17.00 -4.04
C LEU A 369 -14.46 18.23 -4.80
N ASN A 370 -15.01 18.05 -6.02
CA ASN A 370 -15.53 19.11 -6.89
C ASN A 370 -14.51 20.23 -7.15
N LEU A 371 -13.26 19.87 -7.46
CA LEU A 371 -12.15 20.81 -7.67
C LEU A 371 -11.89 21.15 -9.13
#